data_AF-A0A921AZ73-F1
#
_entry.id   AF-A0A921AZ73-F1
#
_cell.length_a   1.000
_cell.length_b   1.000
_cell.length_c   1.000
_cell.angle_alpha   90.00
_cell.angle_beta   90.00
_cell.angle_gamma   90.00
#
_symmetry.space_group_name_H-M   'P 1'
#
loop_
_entity.id
_entity.type
_entity.pdbx_description
1 polymer ?
#
loop_
_entity_poly.entity_id
_entity_poly.type
_entity_poly.pdbx_seq_one_letter_code
_entity_poly.pdbx_strand_id
1 'polypeptide(L)'
;MKKLLFIAAACMLAAACTPQDGGGETASLEVSPKSLTFGAEDTTPQEITVTATGVEWEYAVPSSADWITVDDGTAGKLLVSVTKNPTAEKRTASIRITAKDNDDLEPVSVTVTQAG
;
A
#
# COMPACT_ATOMS: atom_id res chain seq x y z
N MET A 1 0.55 -19.29 34.75
CA MET A 1 -0.04 -20.58 35.18
C MET A 1 -1.55 -20.47 35.29
N LYS A 2 -2.30 -21.06 34.35
CA LYS A 2 -3.56 -21.76 34.66
C LYS A 2 -3.83 -22.74 33.52
N LYS A 3 -3.81 -24.02 33.88
CA LYS A 3 -4.03 -25.19 33.03
C LYS A 3 -5.52 -25.46 32.94
N LEU A 4 -6.03 -25.80 31.76
CA LEU A 4 -7.19 -26.69 31.62
C LEU A 4 -7.01 -27.54 30.35
N LEU A 5 -6.60 -28.79 30.57
CA LEU A 5 -6.75 -29.92 29.66
C LEU A 5 -8.18 -30.43 29.77
N PHE A 6 -8.82 -30.84 28.66
CA PHE A 6 -9.73 -32.00 28.63
C PHE A 6 -9.99 -32.51 27.19
N ILE A 7 -9.77 -33.82 27.04
CA ILE A 7 -10.52 -34.82 26.24
C ILE A 7 -10.18 -35.00 24.76
N ALA A 8 -9.73 -36.24 24.49
CA ALA A 8 -9.53 -36.86 23.21
C ALA A 8 -10.86 -37.24 22.53
N ALA A 9 -10.89 -37.14 21.20
CA ALA A 9 -11.79 -37.89 20.35
C ALA A 9 -11.03 -38.32 19.08
N ALA A 10 -10.87 -39.62 18.90
CA ALA A 10 -10.35 -40.23 17.70
C ALA A 10 -11.47 -40.35 16.67
N CYS A 11 -11.29 -39.79 15.47
CA CYS A 11 -12.02 -40.15 14.28
C CYS A 11 -11.03 -40.21 13.11
N MET A 12 -10.60 -41.43 12.75
CA MET A 12 -10.06 -41.68 11.42
C MET A 12 -11.19 -41.54 10.42
N LEU A 13 -11.16 -40.47 9.62
CA LEU A 13 -11.89 -40.35 8.38
C LEU A 13 -10.85 -40.10 7.30
N ALA A 14 -10.51 -41.14 6.55
CA ALA A 14 -9.74 -41.01 5.32
C ALA A 14 -10.64 -40.33 4.28
N ALA A 15 -10.70 -39.01 4.33
CA ALA A 15 -11.20 -38.20 3.24
C ALA A 15 -10.11 -38.20 2.17
N ALA A 16 -10.29 -39.04 1.15
CA ALA A 16 -9.64 -38.86 -0.15
C ALA A 16 -10.17 -37.56 -0.75
N CYS A 17 -9.60 -36.44 -0.32
CA CYS A 17 -9.80 -35.13 -0.92
C CYS A 17 -8.56 -34.82 -1.74
N THR A 18 -8.82 -34.70 -3.04
CA THR A 18 -8.11 -33.91 -4.06
C THR A 18 -6.98 -33.01 -3.54
N PRO A 19 -5.86 -32.88 -4.28
CA PRO A 19 -4.80 -31.95 -3.91
C PRO A 19 -5.42 -30.60 -3.57
N GLN A 20 -5.25 -30.24 -2.31
CA GLN A 20 -5.62 -28.96 -1.74
C GLN A 20 -4.74 -27.94 -2.45
N ASP A 21 -5.23 -27.42 -3.56
CA ASP A 21 -4.70 -26.21 -4.15
C ASP A 21 -4.73 -25.16 -3.04
N GLY A 22 -3.57 -24.57 -2.79
CA GLY A 22 -3.28 -23.87 -1.55
C GLY A 22 -4.34 -22.81 -1.26
N GLY A 23 -5.01 -22.94 -0.11
CA GLY A 23 -5.82 -21.88 0.48
C GLY A 23 -4.93 -20.74 0.99
N GLY A 24 -4.15 -20.13 0.10
CA GLY A 24 -3.54 -18.82 0.29
C GLY A 24 -4.46 -17.79 -0.36
N GLU A 25 -4.75 -16.70 0.34
CA GLU A 25 -5.43 -15.56 -0.25
C GLU A 25 -4.71 -15.13 -1.54
N THR A 26 -5.46 -14.86 -2.61
CA THR A 26 -4.87 -14.32 -3.85
C THR A 26 -4.15 -13.02 -3.52
N ALA A 27 -2.88 -12.93 -3.93
CA ALA A 27 -2.07 -11.75 -3.73
C ALA A 27 -2.75 -10.50 -4.32
N SER A 28 -2.70 -9.37 -3.61
CA SER A 28 -3.28 -8.12 -4.08
C SER A 28 -2.53 -6.89 -3.55
N LEU A 29 -2.62 -5.80 -4.31
CA LEU A 29 -2.05 -4.52 -3.97
C LEU A 29 -3.00 -3.40 -4.42
N GLU A 30 -3.48 -2.62 -3.47
CA GLU A 30 -4.40 -1.51 -3.70
C GLU A 30 -3.97 -0.26 -2.93
N VAL A 31 -4.39 0.90 -3.42
CA VAL A 31 -4.18 2.17 -2.73
C VAL A 31 -5.42 3.05 -2.81
N SER A 32 -5.66 3.85 -1.78
CA SER A 32 -6.72 4.86 -1.74
C SER A 32 -6.29 6.09 -0.94
N PRO A 33 -6.44 7.32 -1.45
CA PRO A 33 -6.95 7.66 -2.78
C PRO A 33 -5.93 7.40 -3.90
N LYS A 34 -6.40 7.42 -5.16
CA LYS A 34 -5.53 7.34 -6.36
C LYS A 34 -4.99 8.71 -6.82
N SER A 35 -5.45 9.78 -6.19
CA SER A 35 -4.94 11.13 -6.43
C SER A 35 -4.98 11.98 -5.17
N LEU A 36 -4.02 12.89 -5.07
CA LEU A 36 -3.91 13.91 -4.03
C LEU A 36 -3.85 15.28 -4.70
N THR A 37 -4.50 16.28 -4.10
CA THR A 37 -4.55 17.64 -4.64
C THR A 37 -4.21 18.64 -3.55
N PHE A 38 -3.22 19.47 -3.81
CA PHE A 38 -2.73 20.51 -2.90
C PHE A 38 -2.94 21.89 -3.51
N GLY A 39 -3.23 22.88 -2.67
CA GLY A 39 -3.09 24.29 -3.03
C GLY A 39 -1.62 24.68 -3.22
N ALA A 40 -1.37 25.81 -3.87
CA ALA A 40 -0.01 26.30 -4.12
C ALA A 40 0.82 26.46 -2.83
N GLU A 41 0.18 26.91 -1.76
CA GLU A 41 0.78 27.11 -0.43
C GLU A 41 0.47 25.97 0.56
N ASP A 42 -0.41 25.03 0.20
CA ASP A 42 -0.84 23.99 1.12
C ASP A 42 0.22 22.90 1.24
N THR A 43 0.82 22.80 2.42
CA THR A 43 1.83 21.79 2.75
C THR A 43 1.31 20.78 3.77
N THR A 44 0.01 20.75 4.03
CA THR A 44 -0.61 19.86 5.01
C THR A 44 -0.55 18.42 4.50
N PRO A 45 0.02 17.45 5.26
CA PRO A 45 0.10 16.07 4.80
C PRO A 45 -1.27 15.49 4.44
N GLN A 46 -1.34 14.75 3.32
CA GLN A 46 -2.51 13.96 2.93
C GLN A 46 -2.17 12.47 2.97
N GLU A 47 -3.11 11.65 3.42
CA GLU A 47 -2.90 10.22 3.62
C GLU A 47 -3.25 9.41 2.37
N ILE A 48 -2.39 8.43 2.05
CA ILE A 48 -2.69 7.30 1.18
C ILE A 48 -2.69 6.05 2.06
N THR A 49 -3.78 5.28 2.00
CA THR A 49 -3.84 3.93 2.55
C THR A 49 -3.36 2.94 1.49
N VAL A 50 -2.47 2.03 1.87
CA VAL A 50 -1.97 0.92 1.04
C VAL A 50 -2.48 -0.38 1.64
N THR A 51 -3.26 -1.13 0.87
CA THR A 51 -3.77 -2.44 1.24
C THR A 51 -3.03 -3.49 0.43
N ALA A 52 -2.30 -4.38 1.11
CA ALA A 52 -1.57 -5.45 0.48
C ALA A 52 -1.93 -6.78 1.15
N THR A 53 -2.22 -7.80 0.34
CA THR A 53 -2.51 -9.16 0.80
C THR A 53 -1.50 -10.09 0.16
N GLY A 54 -0.82 -10.91 0.97
CA GLY A 54 0.09 -11.94 0.48
C GLY A 54 1.36 -11.42 -0.23
N VAL A 55 1.68 -10.12 -0.11
CA VAL A 55 2.85 -9.48 -0.72
C VAL A 55 3.45 -8.41 0.19
N GLU A 56 4.75 -8.20 0.09
CA GLU A 56 5.42 -6.98 0.57
C GLU A 56 5.37 -5.91 -0.53
N TRP A 57 5.45 -4.64 -0.14
CA TRP A 57 5.41 -3.53 -1.10
C TRP A 57 6.45 -2.47 -0.80
N GLU A 58 6.77 -1.68 -1.82
CA GLU A 58 7.60 -0.48 -1.74
C GLU A 58 6.98 0.66 -2.54
N TYR A 59 7.46 1.89 -2.32
CA TYR A 59 7.08 3.05 -3.09
C TYR A 59 8.29 3.79 -3.67
N ALA A 60 8.08 4.48 -4.78
CA ALA A 60 9.07 5.32 -5.43
C ALA A 60 8.46 6.68 -5.80
N VAL A 61 9.15 7.75 -5.40
CA VAL A 61 8.90 9.13 -5.85
C VAL A 61 9.89 9.43 -6.97
N PRO A 62 9.45 9.95 -8.14
CA PRO A 62 10.37 10.27 -9.21
C PRO A 62 11.35 11.36 -8.78
N SER A 63 12.61 11.25 -9.20
CA SER A 63 13.66 12.20 -8.81
C SER A 63 13.42 13.64 -9.28
N SER A 64 12.54 13.84 -10.27
CA SER A 64 12.08 15.15 -10.73
C SER A 64 11.03 15.79 -9.81
N ALA A 65 10.53 15.08 -8.80
CA ALA A 65 9.54 15.53 -7.83
C ALA A 65 10.15 15.67 -6.43
N ASP A 66 11.29 16.35 -6.34
CA ASP A 66 11.97 16.70 -5.08
C ASP A 66 11.09 17.54 -4.12
N TRP A 67 10.01 18.13 -4.63
CA TRP A 67 9.00 18.85 -3.88
C TRP A 67 8.02 17.96 -3.12
N ILE A 68 8.03 16.64 -3.33
CA ILE A 68 7.19 15.68 -2.60
C ILE A 68 8.03 15.02 -1.50
N THR A 69 7.47 14.94 -0.30
CA THR A 69 8.00 14.14 0.81
C THR A 69 6.96 13.11 1.21
N VAL A 70 7.39 11.88 1.47
CA VAL A 70 6.55 10.78 1.93
C VAL A 70 7.07 10.31 3.28
N ASP A 71 6.19 10.27 4.27
CA ASP A 71 6.42 9.63 5.57
C ASP A 71 5.66 8.29 5.61
N ASP A 72 6.38 7.21 5.83
CA ASP A 72 5.91 5.82 5.88
C ASP A 72 5.97 5.22 7.30
N GLY A 73 6.05 6.07 8.33
CA GLY A 73 6.19 5.65 9.73
C GLY A 73 4.99 4.87 10.30
N THR A 74 3.87 4.78 9.56
CA THR A 74 2.72 3.95 9.93
C THR A 74 2.48 2.87 8.88
N ALA A 75 2.48 1.61 9.30
CA ALA A 75 2.26 0.48 8.41
C ALA A 75 0.96 0.62 7.60
N GLY A 76 1.05 0.38 6.29
CA GLY A 76 -0.09 0.49 5.37
C GLY A 76 -0.53 1.93 5.09
N LYS A 77 0.26 2.94 5.49
CA LYS A 77 -0.06 4.35 5.25
C LYS A 77 1.16 5.11 4.74
N LEU A 78 0.91 6.01 3.79
CA LEU A 78 1.89 6.99 3.32
C LEU A 78 1.30 8.38 3.56
N LEU A 79 1.97 9.20 4.36
CA LEU A 79 1.63 10.61 4.54
C LEU A 79 2.44 11.43 3.54
N VAL A 80 1.76 11.97 2.54
CA VAL A 80 2.38 12.73 1.46
C VAL A 80 2.26 14.21 1.77
N SER A 81 3.39 14.89 1.82
CA SER A 81 3.47 16.35 1.95
C SER A 81 4.17 16.94 0.74
N VAL A 82 3.92 18.22 0.51
CA VAL A 82 4.51 18.97 -0.60
C VAL A 82 5.18 20.24 -0.08
N THR A 83 6.25 20.68 -0.73
CA THR A 83 6.71 22.06 -0.55
C THR A 83 5.75 23.02 -1.27
N LYS A 84 5.75 24.30 -0.90
CA LYS A 84 5.05 25.35 -1.64
C LYS A 84 5.46 25.33 -3.12
N ASN A 85 4.51 25.46 -4.03
CA ASN A 85 4.79 25.72 -5.45
C ASN A 85 4.99 27.24 -5.65
N PRO A 86 6.19 27.72 -6.00
CA PRO A 86 6.44 29.16 -6.16
C PRO A 86 6.04 29.70 -7.54
N THR A 87 5.62 28.84 -8.46
CA THR A 87 5.29 29.20 -9.84
C THR A 87 3.79 29.20 -10.03
N ALA A 88 3.25 30.11 -10.85
CA ALA A 88 1.84 30.12 -11.24
C ALA A 88 1.41 28.88 -12.06
N GLU A 89 2.37 28.08 -12.53
CA GLU A 89 2.11 26.85 -13.26
C GLU A 89 1.87 25.68 -12.30
N LYS A 90 0.84 24.90 -12.61
CA LYS A 90 0.54 23.65 -11.92
C LYS A 90 1.67 22.64 -12.13
N ARG A 91 2.03 21.91 -11.08
CA ARG A 91 2.95 20.76 -11.16
C ARG A 91 2.28 19.46 -10.77
N THR A 92 2.72 18.36 -11.39
CA THR A 92 2.16 17.02 -11.19
C THR A 92 3.29 15.99 -11.19
N ALA A 93 3.17 14.98 -10.33
CA ALA A 93 4.01 13.79 -10.33
C ALA A 93 3.21 12.55 -9.92
N SER A 94 3.77 11.36 -10.10
CA SER A 94 3.13 10.09 -9.72
C SER A 94 4.03 9.30 -8.78
N ILE A 95 3.51 9.00 -7.59
CA ILE A 95 4.14 8.05 -6.66
C ILE A 95 3.77 6.64 -7.15
N ARG A 96 4.76 5.79 -7.37
CA ARG A 96 4.56 4.41 -7.82
C ARG A 96 4.69 3.48 -6.62
N ILE A 97 3.73 2.56 -6.44
CA ILE A 97 3.71 1.53 -5.40
C ILE A 97 3.78 0.17 -6.09
N THR A 98 4.71 -0.68 -5.69
CA THR A 98 5.03 -1.95 -6.36
C THR A 98 5.10 -3.08 -5.35
N ALA A 99 4.60 -4.27 -5.71
CA ALA A 99 4.82 -5.48 -4.92
C ALA A 99 6.27 -5.93 -5.09
N LYS A 100 6.98 -6.22 -3.99
CA LYS A 100 8.42 -6.52 -4.02
C LYS A 100 8.72 -7.98 -4.35
N ASP A 101 7.78 -8.85 -4.05
CA ASP A 101 7.91 -10.31 -4.07
C ASP A 101 6.90 -10.97 -5.02
N ASN A 102 6.22 -10.18 -5.85
CA ASN A 102 5.25 -10.66 -6.84
C ASN A 102 5.23 -9.77 -8.09
N ASP A 103 6.00 -10.17 -9.10
CA ASP A 103 6.12 -9.45 -10.38
C ASP A 103 4.85 -9.54 -11.27
N ASP A 104 3.92 -10.44 -10.95
CA ASP A 104 2.65 -10.58 -11.69
C ASP A 104 1.62 -9.51 -11.28
N LEU A 105 1.81 -8.85 -10.13
CA LEU A 105 0.98 -7.72 -9.72
C LEU A 105 1.42 -6.43 -10.40
N GLU A 106 0.50 -5.80 -11.12
CA GLU A 106 0.76 -4.50 -11.74
C GLU A 106 1.00 -3.41 -10.68
N PRO A 107 2.05 -2.59 -10.84
CA PRO A 107 2.28 -1.46 -9.96
C PRO A 107 1.15 -0.44 -10.00
N VAL A 108 0.83 0.10 -8.84
CA VAL A 108 -0.23 1.08 -8.65
C VAL A 108 0.38 2.48 -8.59
N SER A 109 -0.27 3.47 -9.20
CA SER A 109 0.19 4.86 -9.15
C SER A 109 -0.80 5.75 -8.41
N VAL A 110 -0.27 6.71 -7.63
CA VAL A 110 -1.01 7.81 -7.04
C VAL A 110 -0.53 9.12 -7.65
N THR A 111 -1.44 9.88 -8.26
CA THR A 111 -1.11 11.17 -8.87
C THR A 111 -1.17 12.28 -7.83
N VAL A 112 -0.06 13.00 -7.67
CA VAL A 112 0.01 14.20 -6.82
C VAL A 112 -0.04 15.42 -7.71
N THR A 113 -1.00 16.31 -7.50
CA THR A 113 -1.14 17.57 -8.22
C THR A 113 -1.09 18.73 -7.24
N GLN A 114 -0.31 19.76 -7.58
CA GLN A 114 -0.27 20.99 -6.81
C GLN A 114 -0.55 22.18 -7.74
N ALA A 115 -1.46 23.05 -7.31
CA ALA A 115 -1.72 24.31 -7.99
C ALA A 115 -0.46 25.21 -8.02
N GLY A 116 -0.46 26.20 -8.91
CA GLY A 116 0.52 27.28 -8.92
C GLY A 116 0.01 28.55 -8.26
#